data_AF-A0A2W4N7H4-F1
#
_entry.id   AF-A0A2W4N7H4-F1
#
_cell.length_a   1.000
_cell.length_b   1.000
_cell.length_c   1.000
_cell.angle_alpha   90.00
_cell.angle_beta   90.00
_cell.angle_gamma   90.00
#
_symmetry.space_group_name_H-M   'P 1'
#
loop_
_entity.id
_entity.type
_entity.pdbx_description
1 polymer ?
#
loop_
_entity_poly.entity_id
_entity_poly.type
_entity_poly.pdbx_seq_one_letter_code
_entity_poly.pdbx_strand_id
1 'polypeptide(L)'
;MNRLVRRLVVAMLLGVAIYAAFALYTGVGALRGSLGEYRWSTFVFALALVSGNYLLRFLKWQYYLARLEIRGVRPLDSFLVFLSGFVLTVTPGKLGEVFKSAVLARTHGAPVAQTGPIVVAERLTDVIAIITLVLVGSVTFEGGLSWAVAGGVAVAAGLVAILWQAPVRSLLSWMEAREGVVGRLAPRLGEAYTS
;
A
#
# COMPACT_ATOMS: atom_id res chain seq x y z
N MET A 1 -4.80 9.60 -31.19
CA MET A 1 -5.84 9.69 -30.14
C MET A 1 -7.17 10.07 -30.80
N ASN A 2 -8.19 9.21 -30.72
CA ASN A 2 -9.47 9.41 -31.43
C ASN A 2 -10.13 10.73 -31.01
N ARG A 3 -10.76 11.45 -31.96
CA ARG A 3 -11.45 12.74 -31.68
C ARG A 3 -12.46 12.62 -30.55
N LEU A 4 -13.09 11.44 -30.40
CA LEU A 4 -14.04 11.13 -29.33
C LEU A 4 -13.38 11.13 -27.94
N VAL A 5 -12.24 10.42 -27.80
CA VAL A 5 -11.46 10.35 -26.56
C VAL A 5 -10.97 11.74 -26.14
N ARG A 6 -10.49 12.55 -27.09
CA ARG A 6 -10.07 13.93 -26.81
C ARG A 6 -11.22 14.79 -26.29
N ARG A 7 -12.42 14.67 -26.87
CA ARG A 7 -13.62 15.41 -26.42
C ARG A 7 -14.08 14.94 -25.04
N LEU A 8 -14.05 13.63 -24.77
CA LEU A 8 -14.40 13.07 -23.46
C LEU A 8 -13.43 13.54 -22.36
N VAL A 9 -12.12 13.50 -22.61
CA VAL A 9 -11.12 14.00 -21.65
C VAL A 9 -11.32 15.49 -21.39
N VAL A 10 -11.56 16.30 -22.43
CA VAL A 10 -11.83 17.74 -22.26
C VAL A 10 -13.12 17.98 -21.49
N ALA A 11 -14.20 17.26 -21.78
CA ALA A 11 -15.47 17.38 -21.06
C ALA A 11 -15.35 16.95 -19.59
N MET A 12 -14.60 15.89 -19.31
CA MET A 12 -14.30 15.44 -17.95
C MET A 12 -13.48 16.49 -17.18
N LEU A 13 -12.42 17.03 -17.79
CA LEU A 13 -11.61 18.09 -17.18
C LEU A 13 -12.44 19.35 -16.93
N LEU A 14 -13.32 19.74 -17.87
CA LEU A 14 -14.26 20.84 -17.69
C LEU A 14 -15.25 20.56 -16.55
N GLY A 15 -15.78 19.35 -16.45
CA GLY A 15 -16.66 18.94 -15.35
C GLY A 15 -15.96 19.01 -14.00
N VAL A 16 -14.73 18.52 -13.91
CA VAL A 16 -13.89 18.63 -12.70
C VAL A 16 -13.62 20.08 -12.36
N ALA A 17 -13.29 20.93 -13.34
CA ALA A 17 -13.02 22.34 -13.13
C ALA A 17 -14.26 23.11 -12.65
N ILE A 18 -15.43 22.86 -13.25
CA ILE A 18 -16.70 23.48 -12.86
C ILE A 18 -17.09 23.02 -11.45
N TYR A 19 -16.98 21.72 -11.15
CA TYR A 19 -17.25 21.21 -9.81
C TYR A 19 -16.32 21.81 -8.77
N ALA A 20 -15.01 21.87 -9.05
CA ALA A 20 -14.04 22.49 -8.16
C ALA A 20 -14.34 23.98 -7.94
N ALA A 21 -14.67 24.73 -9.00
CA ALA A 21 -15.05 26.14 -8.89
C ALA A 21 -16.32 26.32 -8.05
N PHE A 22 -17.33 25.46 -8.24
CA PHE A 22 -18.56 25.48 -7.47
C PHE A 22 -18.33 25.11 -6.00
N ALA A 23 -17.54 24.07 -5.73
CA ALA A 23 -17.17 23.63 -4.38
C ALA A 23 -16.36 24.70 -3.64
N LEU A 24 -15.45 25.40 -4.33
CA LEU A 24 -14.73 26.53 -3.76
C LEU A 24 -15.66 27.72 -3.53
N TYR A 25 -16.49 28.11 -4.50
CA TYR A 25 -17.39 29.25 -4.35
C TYR A 25 -18.40 29.07 -3.19
N THR A 26 -18.99 27.88 -3.08
CA THR A 26 -19.96 27.56 -2.02
C THR A 26 -19.31 27.19 -0.69
N GLY A 27 -18.13 26.55 -0.74
CA GLY A 27 -17.45 26.01 0.42
C GLY A 27 -16.47 26.98 1.10
N VAL A 28 -16.00 28.04 0.43
CA VAL A 28 -14.99 28.96 1.00
C VAL A 28 -15.48 29.64 2.29
N GLY A 29 -16.77 29.96 2.41
CA GLY A 29 -17.33 30.52 3.64
C GLY A 29 -17.23 29.55 4.82
N ALA A 30 -17.68 28.32 4.63
CA ALA A 30 -17.61 27.26 5.64
C ALA A 30 -16.15 26.86 5.93
N LEU A 31 -15.29 26.80 4.92
CA LEU A 31 -13.87 26.48 5.05
C LEU A 31 -13.14 27.56 5.86
N ARG A 32 -13.45 28.84 5.62
CA ARG A 32 -12.86 29.96 6.37
C ARG A 32 -13.33 30.01 7.82
N GLY A 33 -14.59 29.69 8.08
CA GLY A 33 -15.12 29.52 9.44
C GLY A 33 -14.39 28.39 10.18
N SER A 34 -14.33 27.21 9.58
CA SER A 34 -13.64 26.05 10.15
C SER A 34 -12.14 26.30 10.36
N LEU A 35 -11.44 26.94 9.41
CA LEU A 35 -10.02 27.28 9.55
C LEU A 35 -9.75 28.36 10.61
N GLY A 36 -10.71 29.24 10.89
CA GLY A 36 -10.62 30.26 11.94
C GLY A 36 -10.68 29.66 13.34
N GLU A 37 -11.47 28.61 13.54
CA GLU A 37 -11.59 27.88 14.80
C GLU A 37 -10.58 26.72 14.92
N TYR A 38 -9.93 26.36 13.81
CA TYR A 38 -9.02 25.23 13.75
C TYR A 38 -7.75 25.48 14.56
N ARG A 39 -7.51 24.62 15.56
CA ARG A 39 -6.29 24.62 16.35
C ARG A 39 -5.13 24.05 15.53
N TRP A 40 -4.29 24.93 14.98
CA TRP A 40 -3.08 24.56 14.23
C TRP A 40 -2.13 23.62 14.98
N SER A 41 -2.14 23.65 16.32
CA SER A 41 -1.41 22.68 17.14
C SER A 41 -1.80 21.24 16.81
N THR A 42 -3.10 20.95 16.61
CA THR A 42 -3.59 19.62 16.27
C THR A 42 -3.06 19.16 14.92
N PHE A 43 -2.93 20.07 13.95
CA PHE A 43 -2.31 19.77 12.67
C PHE A 43 -0.83 19.42 12.80
N VAL A 44 -0.07 20.18 13.58
CA VAL A 44 1.35 19.90 13.84
C VAL A 44 1.50 18.55 14.53
N PHE A 45 0.67 18.25 15.53
CA PHE A 45 0.67 16.94 16.20
C PHE A 45 0.31 15.80 15.25
N ALA A 46 -0.72 15.97 14.42
CA ALA A 46 -1.11 14.98 13.42
C ALA A 46 0.02 14.74 12.42
N LEU A 47 0.67 15.80 11.94
CA LEU A 47 1.80 15.72 11.03
C LEU A 47 2.98 14.99 11.70
N ALA A 48 3.31 15.33 12.94
CA ALA A 48 4.36 14.66 13.71
C ALA A 48 4.06 13.16 13.91
N LEU A 49 2.80 12.80 14.19
CA LEU A 49 2.34 11.42 14.31
C LEU A 49 2.50 10.65 12.98
N VAL A 50 2.11 11.26 11.86
CA VAL A 50 2.25 10.66 10.53
C VAL A 50 3.73 10.50 10.15
N SER A 51 4.55 11.52 10.38
CA SER A 51 6.00 11.45 10.15
C SER A 51 6.66 10.39 11.03
N GLY A 52 6.29 10.32 12.31
CA GLY A 52 6.75 9.30 13.25
C GLY A 52 6.37 7.89 12.80
N ASN A 53 5.17 7.71 12.25
CA ASN A 53 4.74 6.43 11.67
C ASN A 53 5.67 5.99 10.53
N TYR A 54 6.00 6.89 9.60
CA TYR A 54 6.91 6.57 8.51
C TYR A 54 8.33 6.30 8.98
N LEU A 55 8.80 7.02 10.00
CA LEU A 55 10.11 6.78 10.61
C LEU A 55 10.18 5.39 11.25
N LEU A 56 9.18 4.99 12.03
CA LEU A 56 9.12 3.65 12.63
C LEU A 56 9.10 2.55 11.57
N ARG A 57 8.37 2.75 10.47
CA ARG A 57 8.37 1.83 9.33
C ARG A 57 9.74 1.73 8.66
N PHE A 58 10.44 2.86 8.52
CA PHE A 58 11.80 2.86 8.02
C PHE A 58 12.78 2.13 8.95
N LEU A 59 12.65 2.30 10.26
CA LEU A 59 13.48 1.57 11.24
C LEU A 59 13.20 0.07 11.22
N LYS A 60 11.93 -0.34 11.06
CA LYS A 60 11.55 -1.75 10.86
C LYS A 60 12.22 -2.33 9.60
N TRP A 61 12.26 -1.56 8.52
CA TRP A 61 12.98 -1.94 7.30
C TRP A 61 14.49 -2.11 7.53
N GLN A 62 15.14 -1.16 8.21
CA GLN A 62 16.57 -1.30 8.60
C GLN A 62 16.81 -2.55 9.42
N TYR A 63 15.92 -2.84 10.37
CA TYR A 63 16.00 -4.04 11.20
C TYR A 63 15.97 -5.32 10.35
N TYR A 64 15.07 -5.41 9.36
CA TYR A 64 15.03 -6.57 8.46
C TYR A 64 16.29 -6.71 7.59
N LEU A 65 16.81 -5.61 7.05
CA LEU A 65 18.07 -5.64 6.30
C LEU A 65 19.25 -6.11 7.16
N ALA A 66 19.34 -5.63 8.40
CA ALA A 66 20.37 -6.05 9.34
C ALA A 66 20.24 -7.55 9.69
N ARG A 67 19.02 -8.05 9.86
CA ARG A 67 18.74 -9.47 10.16
C ARG A 67 19.03 -10.40 8.99
N LEU A 68 18.93 -9.92 7.76
CA LEU A 68 19.29 -10.67 6.54
C LEU A 68 20.76 -10.49 6.14
N GLU A 69 21.56 -9.85 7.00
CA GLU A 69 22.98 -9.59 6.79
C GLU A 69 23.30 -8.82 5.50
N ILE A 70 22.34 -8.05 4.99
CA ILE A 70 22.53 -7.18 3.82
C ILE A 70 23.30 -5.93 4.31
N ARG A 71 24.62 -6.02 4.23
CA ARG A 71 25.56 -4.96 4.64
C ARG A 71 26.05 -4.19 3.42
N GLY A 72 26.34 -2.90 3.58
CA GLY A 72 26.89 -2.03 2.51
C GLY A 72 25.93 -0.97 1.97
N VAL A 73 24.69 -0.93 2.45
CA VAL A 73 23.72 0.13 2.11
C VAL A 73 23.94 1.33 3.02
N ARG A 74 24.17 2.53 2.47
CA ARG A 74 24.27 3.75 3.28
C ARG A 74 22.88 4.10 3.84
N PRO A 75 22.75 4.67 5.05
CA PRO A 75 21.44 4.99 5.63
C PRO A 75 20.56 5.87 4.75
N LEU A 76 21.15 6.84 4.04
CA LEU A 76 20.47 7.69 3.06
C LEU A 76 19.95 6.89 1.86
N ASP A 77 20.77 6.01 1.30
CA ASP A 77 20.39 5.17 0.17
C ASP A 77 19.26 4.23 0.58
N SER A 78 19.34 3.63 1.77
CA SER A 78 18.25 2.80 2.26
C SER A 78 16.98 3.59 2.54
N PHE A 79 17.07 4.85 2.94
CA PHE A 79 15.91 5.72 3.11
C PHE A 79 15.26 6.05 1.77
N LEU A 80 16.05 6.31 0.73
CA LEU A 80 15.55 6.51 -0.64
C LEU A 80 14.93 5.23 -1.21
N VAL A 81 15.51 4.05 -0.93
CA VAL A 81 14.91 2.75 -1.26
C VAL A 81 13.59 2.55 -0.51
N PHE A 82 13.51 2.93 0.76
CA PHE A 82 12.25 2.89 1.50
C PHE A 82 11.20 3.82 0.88
N LEU A 83 11.60 5.04 0.51
CA LEU A 83 10.73 6.04 -0.09
C LEU A 83 10.25 5.64 -1.49
N SER A 84 11.10 4.95 -2.27
CA SER A 84 10.73 4.41 -3.58
C SER A 84 9.60 3.39 -3.48
N GLY A 85 9.43 2.75 -2.32
CA GLY A 85 8.31 1.83 -2.09
C GLY A 85 6.93 2.48 -2.01
N PHE A 86 6.85 3.81 -1.93
CA PHE A 86 5.60 4.55 -2.08
C PHE A 86 5.26 4.84 -3.55
N VAL A 87 6.20 4.63 -4.47
CA VAL A 87 5.90 4.66 -5.90
C VAL A 87 4.95 3.49 -6.15
N LEU A 88 3.79 3.77 -6.75
CA LEU A 88 2.69 2.80 -6.94
C LEU A 88 1.90 2.43 -5.68
N THR A 89 1.85 3.28 -4.65
CA THR A 89 0.99 3.03 -3.45
C THR A 89 -0.50 2.82 -3.83
N VAL A 90 -0.96 3.43 -4.94
CA VAL A 90 -2.35 3.35 -5.43
C VAL A 90 -2.61 2.07 -6.24
N THR A 91 -1.59 1.24 -6.52
CA THR A 91 -1.79 0.00 -7.30
C THR A 91 -2.39 -1.13 -6.46
N PRO A 92 -3.33 -1.92 -7.03
CA PRO A 92 -3.91 -3.06 -6.34
C PRO A 92 -2.82 -4.09 -6.00
N GLY A 93 -2.81 -4.58 -4.76
CA GLY A 93 -1.79 -5.50 -4.25
C GLY A 93 -0.53 -4.84 -3.71
N LYS A 94 -0.44 -3.50 -3.71
CA LYS A 94 0.66 -2.74 -3.08
C LYS A 94 2.05 -3.08 -3.66
N LEU A 95 2.09 -3.22 -4.99
CA LEU A 95 3.29 -3.59 -5.77
C LEU A 95 4.48 -2.63 -5.56
N GLY A 96 4.23 -1.41 -5.09
CA GLY A 96 5.28 -0.48 -4.68
C GLY A 96 6.24 -1.05 -3.63
N GLU A 97 5.79 -1.89 -2.71
CA GLU A 97 6.70 -2.47 -1.71
C GLU A 97 7.62 -3.54 -2.31
N VAL A 98 7.16 -4.27 -3.33
CA VAL A 98 7.99 -5.17 -4.15
C VAL A 98 9.02 -4.37 -4.95
N PHE A 99 8.69 -3.14 -5.34
CA PHE A 99 9.62 -2.23 -6.00
C PHE A 99 10.84 -1.89 -5.12
N LYS A 100 10.71 -1.87 -3.78
CA LYS A 100 11.88 -1.70 -2.88
C LYS A 100 12.92 -2.78 -3.09
N SER A 101 12.48 -4.04 -3.16
CA SER A 101 13.34 -5.21 -3.42
C SER A 101 13.99 -5.11 -4.80
N ALA A 102 13.24 -4.68 -5.82
CA ALA A 102 13.78 -4.51 -7.17
C ALA A 102 14.82 -3.37 -7.25
N VAL A 103 14.58 -2.24 -6.59
CA VAL A 103 15.54 -1.12 -6.52
C VAL A 103 16.80 -1.57 -5.78
N LEU A 104 16.65 -2.24 -4.64
CA LEU A 104 17.78 -2.71 -3.84
C LEU A 104 18.64 -3.74 -4.60
N ALA A 105 18.01 -4.62 -5.37
CA ALA A 105 18.70 -5.55 -6.25
C ALA A 105 19.51 -4.83 -7.35
N ARG A 106 18.96 -3.76 -7.93
CA ARG A 106 19.64 -2.99 -8.98
C ARG A 106 20.74 -2.08 -8.46
N THR A 107 20.58 -1.48 -7.27
CA THR A 107 21.56 -0.51 -6.75
C THR A 107 22.64 -1.15 -5.90
N HIS A 108 22.32 -2.24 -5.19
CA HIS A 108 23.21 -2.84 -4.18
C HIS A 108 23.37 -4.37 -4.33
N GLY A 109 22.81 -4.96 -5.39
CA GLY A 109 23.03 -6.38 -5.73
C GLY A 109 22.37 -7.37 -4.78
N ALA A 110 21.51 -6.92 -3.85
CA ALA A 110 20.80 -7.82 -2.94
C ALA A 110 19.76 -8.63 -3.71
N PRO A 111 19.78 -9.98 -3.68
CA PRO A 111 18.84 -10.79 -4.44
C PRO A 111 17.39 -10.50 -4.04
N VAL A 112 16.50 -10.34 -5.04
CA VAL A 112 15.05 -10.14 -4.81
C VAL A 112 14.45 -11.32 -4.05
N ALA A 113 14.93 -12.54 -4.29
CA ALA A 113 14.56 -13.74 -3.52
C ALA A 113 14.85 -13.62 -2.01
N GLN A 114 15.88 -12.87 -1.62
CA GLN A 114 16.25 -12.68 -0.22
C GLN A 114 15.45 -11.55 0.45
N THR A 115 15.08 -10.50 -0.31
CA THR A 115 14.37 -9.32 0.21
C THR A 115 12.85 -9.38 0.02
N GLY A 116 12.35 -10.23 -0.89
CA GLY A 116 10.94 -10.48 -1.14
C GLY A 116 10.16 -10.94 0.11
N PRO A 117 10.69 -11.89 0.91
CA PRO A 117 10.07 -12.31 2.17
C PRO A 117 9.89 -11.18 3.19
N ILE A 118 10.72 -10.12 3.14
CA ILE A 118 10.59 -8.95 4.02
C ILE A 118 9.21 -8.31 3.83
N VAL A 119 8.76 -8.15 2.59
CA VAL A 119 7.46 -7.54 2.27
C VAL A 119 6.33 -8.35 2.90
N VAL A 120 6.37 -9.67 2.79
CA VAL A 120 5.37 -10.56 3.42
C VAL A 120 5.39 -10.43 4.94
N ALA A 121 6.58 -10.42 5.55
CA ALA A 121 6.75 -10.23 6.99
C ALA A 121 6.21 -8.85 7.45
N GLU A 122 6.42 -7.79 6.67
CA GLU A 122 5.86 -6.47 6.93
C GLU A 122 4.33 -6.49 6.91
N ARG A 123 3.71 -7.18 5.95
CA ARG A 123 2.24 -7.30 5.87
C ARG A 123 1.68 -8.13 7.03
N LEU A 124 2.29 -9.27 7.35
CA LEU A 124 1.84 -10.14 8.43
C LEU A 124 1.92 -9.42 9.79
N THR A 125 3.05 -8.76 10.06
CA THR A 125 3.23 -7.97 11.29
C THR A 125 2.24 -6.80 11.39
N ASP A 126 1.95 -6.12 10.28
CA ASP A 126 0.95 -5.04 10.25
C ASP A 126 -0.46 -5.57 10.59
N VAL A 127 -0.84 -6.74 10.06
CA VAL A 127 -2.15 -7.32 10.35
C VAL A 127 -2.25 -7.83 11.79
N ILE A 128 -1.22 -8.52 12.29
CA ILE A 128 -1.15 -8.94 13.69
C ILE A 128 -1.30 -7.72 14.59
N ALA A 129 -0.62 -6.61 14.27
CA ALA A 129 -0.73 -5.36 15.04
C ALA A 129 -2.16 -4.80 15.01
N ILE A 130 -2.82 -4.76 13.85
CA ILE A 130 -4.21 -4.28 13.74
C ILE A 130 -5.17 -5.17 14.53
N ILE A 131 -5.07 -6.50 14.38
CA ILE A 131 -5.92 -7.45 15.13
C ILE A 131 -5.70 -7.26 16.63
N THR A 132 -4.45 -7.14 17.08
CA THR A 132 -4.12 -6.92 18.49
C THR A 132 -4.71 -5.60 18.99
N LEU A 133 -4.59 -4.52 18.23
CA LEU A 133 -5.15 -3.22 18.59
C LEU A 133 -6.68 -3.26 18.67
N VAL A 134 -7.34 -3.94 17.72
CA VAL A 134 -8.79 -4.11 17.72
C VAL A 134 -9.23 -4.93 18.92
N LEU A 135 -8.56 -6.05 19.22
CA LEU A 135 -8.87 -6.88 20.38
C LEU A 135 -8.72 -6.08 21.68
N VAL A 136 -7.56 -5.43 21.90
CA VAL A 136 -7.30 -4.62 23.10
C VAL A 136 -8.30 -3.47 23.22
N GLY A 137 -8.56 -2.74 22.14
CA GLY A 137 -9.50 -1.62 22.13
C GLY A 137 -10.96 -2.07 22.31
N SER A 138 -11.30 -3.29 21.92
CA SER A 138 -12.67 -3.79 22.06
C SER A 138 -13.06 -4.14 23.49
N VAL A 139 -12.09 -4.37 24.38
CA VAL A 139 -12.33 -4.68 25.79
C VAL A 139 -12.98 -3.49 26.52
N THR A 140 -12.87 -2.28 25.97
CA THR A 140 -13.42 -1.07 26.60
C THR A 140 -14.89 -0.79 26.27
N PHE A 141 -15.55 -1.62 25.44
CA PHE A 141 -16.94 -1.41 25.01
C PHE A 141 -17.80 -2.65 25.25
N GLU A 142 -19.04 -2.45 25.72
CA GLU A 142 -20.02 -3.54 25.86
C GLU A 142 -20.35 -4.13 24.48
N GLY A 143 -20.20 -5.46 24.33
CA GLY A 143 -20.35 -6.14 23.04
C GLY A 143 -19.19 -5.93 22.06
N GLY A 144 -18.12 -5.23 22.45
CA GLY A 144 -16.95 -5.01 21.58
C GLY A 144 -16.21 -6.31 21.25
N LEU A 145 -16.10 -7.22 22.21
CA LEU A 145 -15.32 -8.46 22.05
C LEU A 145 -15.86 -9.36 20.92
N SER A 146 -17.18 -9.48 20.77
CA SER A 146 -17.79 -10.29 19.72
C SER A 146 -17.51 -9.72 18.32
N TRP A 147 -17.62 -8.40 18.16
CA TRP A 147 -17.27 -7.72 16.90
C TRP A 147 -15.77 -7.74 16.61
N ALA A 148 -14.93 -7.63 17.63
CA ALA A 148 -13.48 -7.73 17.49
C ALA A 148 -13.02 -9.12 17.10
N VAL A 149 -13.62 -10.16 17.68
CA VAL A 149 -13.36 -11.55 17.28
C VAL A 149 -13.86 -11.79 15.85
N ALA A 150 -15.07 -11.35 15.50
CA ALA A 150 -15.59 -11.49 14.14
C ALA A 150 -14.72 -10.75 13.10
N GLY A 151 -14.30 -9.52 13.39
CA GLY A 151 -13.38 -8.75 12.56
C GLY A 151 -12.00 -9.39 12.46
N GLY A 152 -11.46 -9.87 13.58
CA GLY A 152 -10.18 -10.59 13.62
C GLY A 152 -10.19 -11.86 12.78
N VAL A 153 -11.26 -12.65 12.87
CA VAL A 153 -11.48 -13.86 12.05
C VAL A 153 -11.62 -13.48 10.57
N ALA A 154 -12.38 -12.44 10.23
CA ALA A 154 -12.54 -12.00 8.84
C ALA A 154 -11.21 -11.52 8.23
N VAL A 155 -10.41 -10.77 8.99
CA VAL A 155 -9.08 -10.32 8.55
C VAL A 155 -8.11 -11.51 8.42
N ALA A 156 -8.10 -12.44 9.38
CA ALA A 156 -7.30 -13.65 9.30
C ALA A 156 -7.70 -14.52 8.09
N ALA A 157 -9.00 -14.70 7.83
CA ALA A 157 -9.51 -15.40 6.67
C ALA A 157 -9.13 -14.70 5.36
N GLY A 158 -9.22 -13.37 5.31
CA GLY A 158 -8.77 -12.56 4.18
C GLY A 158 -7.26 -12.71 3.92
N LEU A 159 -6.45 -12.69 4.98
CA LEU A 159 -5.02 -12.97 4.87
C LEU A 159 -4.72 -14.37 4.38
N VAL A 160 -5.37 -15.39 4.94
CA VAL A 160 -5.22 -16.77 4.51
C VAL A 160 -5.59 -16.89 3.04
N ALA A 161 -6.69 -16.26 2.59
CA ALA A 161 -7.09 -16.24 1.19
C ALA A 161 -6.06 -15.53 0.28
N ILE A 162 -5.44 -14.44 0.73
CA ILE A 162 -4.38 -13.72 -0.01
C ILE A 162 -3.08 -14.52 -0.06
N LEU A 163 -2.74 -15.20 1.03
CA LEU A 163 -1.54 -16.04 1.16
C LEU A 163 -1.72 -17.42 0.49
N TRP A 164 -2.96 -17.84 0.23
CA TRP A 164 -3.26 -19.08 -0.46
C TRP A 164 -2.90 -18.95 -1.93
N GLN A 165 -1.76 -19.54 -2.30
CA GLN A 165 -1.25 -19.52 -3.67
C GLN A 165 -2.07 -20.38 -4.65
N ALA A 166 -2.97 -21.25 -4.15
CA ALA A 166 -3.76 -22.19 -4.95
C ALA A 166 -4.77 -21.50 -5.89
N PRO A 167 -5.65 -20.58 -5.44
CA PRO A 167 -6.58 -19.88 -6.33
C PRO A 167 -5.89 -18.96 -7.33
N VAL A 168 -4.75 -18.35 -6.98
CA VAL A 168 -3.96 -17.53 -7.91
C VAL A 168 -3.37 -18.40 -9.03
N ARG A 169 -2.82 -19.58 -8.69
CA ARG A 169 -2.33 -20.55 -9.68
C ARG A 169 -3.44 -21.14 -10.54
N SER A 170 -4.61 -21.43 -9.95
CA SER A 170 -5.79 -21.88 -10.70
C SER A 170 -6.37 -20.78 -11.59
N LEU A 171 -6.31 -19.52 -11.18
CA LEU A 171 -6.72 -18.38 -12.01
C LEU A 171 -5.73 -18.13 -13.15
N LEU A 172 -4.43 -18.26 -12.89
CA LEU A 172 -3.38 -18.19 -13.91
C LEU A 172 -3.49 -19.33 -14.91
N SER A 173 -3.71 -20.58 -14.46
CA SER A 173 -3.94 -21.71 -15.37
C SER A 173 -5.26 -21.60 -16.14
N TRP A 174 -6.28 -20.99 -15.53
CA TRP A 174 -7.54 -20.67 -16.21
C TRP A 174 -7.39 -19.53 -17.24
N MET A 175 -6.49 -18.57 -16.98
CA MET A 175 -6.11 -17.51 -17.91
C MET A 175 -5.22 -18.03 -19.05
N GLU A 176 -4.33 -18.99 -18.77
CA GLU A 176 -3.52 -19.71 -19.76
C GLU A 176 -4.38 -20.60 -20.67
N ALA A 177 -5.47 -21.18 -20.13
CA ALA A 177 -6.43 -21.98 -20.89
C ALA A 177 -7.34 -21.15 -21.84
N ARG A 178 -7.25 -19.81 -21.84
CA ARG A 178 -7.97 -18.94 -22.78
C ARG A 178 -7.03 -18.37 -23.85
N GLU A 179 -7.21 -18.78 -25.10
CA GLU A 179 -6.45 -18.23 -26.22
C GLU A 179 -6.80 -16.76 -26.50
N GLY A 180 -5.76 -15.90 -26.52
CA GLY A 180 -5.89 -14.45 -26.77
C GLY A 180 -4.75 -13.62 -26.18
N VAL A 181 -4.94 -12.30 -26.06
CA VAL A 181 -3.97 -11.34 -25.46
C VAL A 181 -3.57 -11.75 -24.03
N VAL A 182 -4.46 -12.46 -23.34
CA VAL A 182 -4.29 -12.99 -21.98
C VAL A 182 -3.26 -14.15 -21.96
N GLY A 183 -3.29 -15.07 -22.92
CA GLY A 183 -2.30 -16.16 -23.03
C GLY A 183 -0.88 -15.69 -23.37
N ARG A 184 -0.72 -14.52 -24.02
CA ARG A 184 0.61 -13.94 -24.32
C ARG A 184 1.28 -13.27 -23.11
N LEU A 185 0.51 -12.93 -22.07
CA LEU A 185 1.02 -12.33 -20.84
C LEU A 185 1.45 -13.37 -19.79
N ALA A 186 0.93 -14.60 -19.90
CA ALA A 186 1.23 -15.71 -18.99
C ALA A 186 2.73 -16.08 -18.88
N PRO A 187 3.49 -16.26 -19.97
CA PRO A 187 4.91 -16.62 -19.85
C PRO A 187 5.74 -15.53 -19.15
N ARG A 188 5.37 -14.25 -19.31
CA ARG A 188 6.07 -13.12 -18.66
C ARG A 188 5.80 -12.99 -17.16
N LEU A 189 4.72 -13.60 -16.66
CA LEU A 189 4.39 -13.64 -15.24
C LEU A 189 5.00 -14.88 -14.55
N GLY A 190 5.19 -15.98 -15.29
CA GLY A 190 5.86 -17.19 -14.80
C GLY A 190 7.35 -16.97 -14.46
N GLU A 191 8.07 -16.20 -15.29
CA GLU A 191 9.46 -15.84 -15.03
C GLU A 191 9.62 -14.91 -13.80
N ALA A 192 8.66 -14.02 -13.56
CA ALA A 192 8.67 -13.11 -12.42
C ALA A 192 8.34 -13.79 -11.08
N TYR A 193 7.80 -15.02 -11.10
CA TYR A 193 7.45 -15.79 -9.90
C TYR A 193 8.53 -16.82 -9.50
N THR A 194 9.51 -17.05 -10.38
CA THR A 194 10.61 -18.03 -10.19
C THR A 194 11.98 -17.38 -9.94
N SER A 195 12.07 -16.05 -9.89
CA SER A 195 13.24 -15.27 -9.43
C SER A 195 12.96 -14.54 -8.12
#